data_AF-A0A2H0SWI0-F1
#
_entry.id   AF-A0A2H0SWI0-F1
#
_cell.length_a   1.000
_cell.length_b   1.000
_cell.length_c   1.000
_cell.angle_alpha   90.00
_cell.angle_beta   90.00
_cell.angle_gamma   90.00
#
_symmetry.space_group_name_H-M   'P 1'
#
loop_
_entity.id
_entity.type
_entity.pdbx_description
1 polymer ?
#
loop_
_entity_poly.entity_id
_entity_poly.type
_entity_poly.pdbx_seq_one_letter_code
_entity_poly.pdbx_strand_id
1 'polypeptide(L)'
;MEKRVVKVCLFSPYLPNIFGGGEKHLLDIATHLPKDWKVVLAFSNSKLHQQTTEAIKTSYESFYGKSLEDVEFVSTPLGTLASALEKLLWTKEYDYLFSVSDGSLFFSLAKDNLLHIQIPFQNSQNSLVSRLKLSQWKINTNSEFTKKVIAKSWGVDKITVFNPMVAVEDFNPKKKEKIILNVGRFFRQLHSKRQDVLVDIFREFSEKFPDLAKDWQLILVGSVEDKEYFSEVKKKAAKLPVKFISECDRDELISLYERASIYWHATGFGADVEESPEKAEHFGITTVEAMAAGAIPIVYAAGGQPEVLGNSLSELLWGTSEECVKKTVELIKHEAKRDELNVLVRERAHAFGEKHFVRKLNMLFGVTNE
;
A
#
# COMPACT_ATOMS: atom_id res chain seq x y z
N MET A 1 0.38 29.94 -30.94
CA MET A 1 1.13 28.69 -30.70
C MET A 1 0.27 27.83 -29.80
N GLU A 2 -0.24 26.70 -30.28
CA GLU A 2 -0.88 25.73 -29.39
C GLU A 2 0.12 25.29 -28.33
N LYS A 3 -0.27 25.36 -27.06
CA LYS A 3 0.53 24.85 -25.95
C LYS A 3 0.68 23.35 -26.19
N ARG A 4 1.93 22.88 -26.32
CA ARG A 4 2.22 21.45 -26.48
C ARG A 4 1.63 20.71 -25.28
N VAL A 5 0.73 19.75 -25.54
CA VAL A 5 0.15 18.88 -24.50
C VAL A 5 1.21 17.91 -24.01
N VAL A 6 1.42 17.86 -22.69
CA VAL A 6 2.32 16.89 -22.04
C VAL A 6 1.65 15.54 -22.02
N LYS A 7 2.36 14.48 -22.44
CA LYS A 7 1.86 13.09 -22.40
C LYS A 7 2.57 12.29 -21.32
N VAL A 8 1.80 11.70 -20.41
CA VAL A 8 2.29 10.85 -19.33
C VAL A 8 1.78 9.42 -19.50
N CYS A 9 2.69 8.46 -19.51
CA CYS A 9 2.35 7.03 -19.43
C CYS A 9 2.61 6.51 -18.01
N LEU A 10 1.60 5.88 -17.43
CA LEU A 10 1.66 5.14 -16.18
C LEU A 10 1.57 3.64 -16.51
N PHE A 11 2.63 2.90 -16.28
CA PHE A 11 2.71 1.47 -16.59
C PHE A 11 2.94 0.66 -15.33
N SER A 12 2.23 -0.45 -15.21
CA SER A 12 2.49 -1.47 -14.19
C SER A 12 2.36 -2.87 -14.79
N PRO A 13 3.31 -3.78 -14.54
CA PRO A 13 3.22 -5.17 -15.00
C PRO A 13 2.11 -5.95 -14.31
N TYR A 14 1.52 -5.41 -13.24
CA TYR A 14 0.46 -6.04 -12.46
C TYR A 14 -0.95 -5.74 -13.00
N LEU A 15 -1.09 -4.70 -13.82
CA LEU A 15 -2.35 -4.38 -14.48
C LEU A 15 -2.68 -5.42 -15.58
N PRO A 16 -3.97 -5.75 -15.78
CA PRO A 16 -5.16 -5.26 -15.06
C PRO A 16 -5.67 -6.21 -13.95
N ASN A 17 -4.85 -7.16 -13.50
CA ASN A 17 -5.33 -8.33 -12.75
C ASN A 17 -5.21 -8.21 -11.22
N ILE A 18 -4.58 -7.15 -10.72
CA ILE A 18 -4.36 -6.93 -9.29
C ILE A 18 -5.12 -5.67 -8.86
N PHE A 19 -5.76 -5.76 -7.69
CA PHE A 19 -6.42 -4.66 -6.99
C PHE A 19 -5.79 -4.53 -5.60
N GLY A 20 -4.93 -3.53 -5.41
CA GLY A 20 -4.21 -3.36 -4.15
C GLY A 20 -3.62 -1.96 -3.99
N GLY A 21 -2.77 -1.82 -2.97
CA GLY A 21 -2.16 -0.53 -2.62
C GLY A 21 -1.29 0.06 -3.74
N GLY A 22 -0.63 -0.78 -4.54
CA GLY A 22 0.18 -0.34 -5.68
C GLY A 22 -0.69 0.23 -6.81
N GLU A 23 -1.79 -0.43 -7.15
CA GLU A 23 -2.72 0.07 -8.16
C GLU A 23 -3.46 1.32 -7.69
N LYS A 24 -3.88 1.37 -6.41
CA LYS A 24 -4.42 2.59 -5.81
C LYS A 24 -3.43 3.75 -5.94
N HIS A 25 -2.15 3.53 -5.62
CA HIS A 25 -1.11 4.55 -5.76
C HIS A 25 -0.96 5.05 -7.20
N LEU A 26 -1.01 4.14 -8.19
CA LEU A 26 -0.94 4.51 -9.60
C LEU A 26 -2.15 5.35 -10.05
N LEU A 27 -3.35 5.04 -9.55
CA LEU A 27 -4.57 5.80 -9.81
C LEU A 27 -4.56 7.17 -9.10
N ASP A 28 -4.01 7.24 -7.88
CA ASP A 28 -3.78 8.52 -7.20
C ASP A 28 -2.83 9.41 -8.02
N ILE A 29 -1.77 8.85 -8.61
CA ILE A 29 -0.91 9.60 -9.54
C ILE A 29 -1.74 10.06 -10.75
N ALA A 30 -2.49 9.16 -11.38
CA ALA A 30 -3.23 9.44 -12.60
C ALA A 30 -4.23 10.60 -12.45
N THR A 31 -4.87 10.69 -11.28
CA THR A 31 -5.95 11.65 -11.01
C THR A 31 -5.49 12.97 -10.40
N HIS A 32 -4.21 13.08 -10.00
CA HIS A 32 -3.66 14.31 -9.40
C HIS A 32 -2.57 14.97 -10.26
N LEU A 33 -2.32 14.46 -11.47
CA LEU A 33 -1.53 15.17 -12.48
C LEU A 33 -2.31 16.37 -13.04
N PRO A 34 -1.63 17.39 -13.62
CA PRO A 34 -2.30 18.56 -14.17
C PRO A 34 -3.37 18.21 -15.21
N LYS A 35 -4.54 18.87 -15.15
CA LYS A 35 -5.69 18.57 -16.02
C LYS A 35 -5.44 18.86 -17.50
N ASP A 36 -4.46 19.70 -17.83
CA ASP A 36 -4.06 19.98 -19.22
C ASP A 36 -3.07 18.93 -19.77
N TRP A 37 -2.72 17.92 -18.98
CA TRP A 37 -1.86 16.81 -19.39
C TRP A 37 -2.70 15.63 -19.86
N LYS A 38 -2.19 14.93 -20.88
CA LYS A 38 -2.78 13.68 -21.35
C LYS A 38 -2.20 12.51 -20.53
N VAL A 39 -3.01 11.94 -19.65
CA VAL A 39 -2.63 10.81 -18.79
C VAL A 39 -3.10 9.49 -19.39
N VAL A 40 -2.16 8.56 -19.52
CA VAL A 40 -2.37 7.24 -20.11
C VAL A 40 -2.00 6.18 -19.07
N LEU A 41 -2.91 5.25 -18.80
CA LEU A 41 -2.68 4.07 -17.99
C LEU A 41 -2.54 2.85 -18.91
N ALA A 42 -1.33 2.29 -18.95
CA ALA A 42 -0.93 1.27 -19.88
C ALA A 42 -0.92 -0.12 -19.23
N PHE A 43 -1.53 -1.10 -19.89
CA PHE A 43 -1.57 -2.50 -19.45
C PHE A 43 -1.17 -3.47 -20.58
N SER A 44 -0.61 -4.61 -20.20
CA SER A 44 -0.20 -5.63 -21.17
C SER A 44 -1.40 -6.49 -21.59
N ASN A 45 -1.67 -6.57 -22.90
CA ASN A 45 -2.74 -7.40 -23.45
C ASN A 45 -2.54 -8.90 -23.25
N SER A 46 -1.30 -9.35 -23.00
CA SER A 46 -1.00 -10.77 -22.83
C SER A 46 -1.64 -11.39 -21.58
N LYS A 47 -2.20 -10.56 -20.70
CA LYS A 47 -2.80 -10.97 -19.41
C LYS A 47 -4.34 -10.94 -19.41
N LEU A 48 -4.96 -10.66 -20.56
CA LEU A 48 -6.40 -10.51 -20.67
C LEU A 48 -7.09 -11.79 -21.14
N HIS A 49 -7.87 -12.39 -20.25
CA HIS A 49 -8.87 -13.39 -20.58
C HIS A 49 -10.14 -12.71 -21.12
N GLN A 50 -10.08 -12.10 -22.31
CA GLN A 50 -11.25 -11.63 -23.09
C GLN A 50 -11.98 -10.35 -22.60
N GLN A 51 -11.42 -9.54 -21.70
CA GLN A 51 -12.05 -8.28 -21.28
C GLN A 51 -11.74 -7.12 -22.25
N THR A 52 -12.69 -6.19 -22.43
CA THR A 52 -12.49 -4.94 -23.19
C THR A 52 -11.83 -3.88 -22.32
N THR A 53 -11.20 -2.88 -22.95
CA THR A 53 -10.60 -1.73 -22.25
C THR A 53 -11.60 -1.00 -21.36
N GLU A 54 -12.85 -0.86 -21.80
CA GLU A 54 -13.93 -0.23 -21.04
C GLU A 54 -14.26 -1.03 -19.78
N ALA A 55 -14.35 -2.36 -19.87
CA ALA A 55 -14.63 -3.22 -18.72
C ALA A 55 -13.51 -3.16 -17.66
N ILE A 56 -12.26 -3.04 -18.10
CA ILE A 56 -11.10 -2.83 -17.22
C ILE A 56 -11.24 -1.48 -16.51
N LYS A 57 -11.53 -0.41 -17.26
CA LYS A 57 -11.71 0.94 -16.70
C LYS A 57 -12.83 0.97 -15.66
N THR A 58 -14.00 0.40 -15.95
CA THR A 58 -15.12 0.31 -14.99
C THR A 58 -14.72 -0.45 -13.72
N SER A 59 -13.94 -1.52 -13.86
CA SER A 59 -13.48 -2.31 -12.70
C SER A 59 -12.53 -1.50 -11.81
N TYR A 60 -11.62 -0.71 -12.40
CA TYR A 60 -10.74 0.19 -11.65
C TYR A 60 -11.48 1.40 -11.07
N GLU A 61 -12.51 1.95 -11.73
CA GLU A 61 -13.37 3.00 -11.16
C GLU A 61 -14.12 2.49 -9.93
N SER A 62 -14.67 1.28 -9.99
CA SER A 62 -15.33 0.63 -8.86
C SER A 62 -14.37 0.40 -7.68
N PHE A 63 -13.16 -0.10 -7.97
CA PHE A 63 -12.11 -0.28 -6.97
C PHE A 63 -11.63 1.05 -6.35
N TYR A 64 -11.44 2.08 -7.19
CA TYR A 64 -10.90 3.37 -6.78
C TYR A 64 -11.93 4.26 -6.06
N GLY A 65 -13.20 4.11 -6.43
CA GLY A 65 -14.31 4.92 -5.92
C GLY A 65 -14.37 6.34 -6.50
N LYS A 66 -13.62 6.63 -7.57
CA LYS A 66 -13.66 7.93 -8.29
C LYS A 66 -13.68 7.70 -9.80
N SER A 67 -14.20 8.69 -10.53
CA SER A 67 -14.20 8.72 -11.99
C SER A 67 -12.77 8.67 -12.53
N LEU A 68 -12.56 7.89 -13.58
CA LEU A 68 -11.32 7.84 -14.36
C LEU A 68 -11.54 8.40 -15.77
N GLU A 69 -12.58 9.20 -16.00
CA GLU A 69 -12.96 9.70 -17.34
C GLU A 69 -11.79 10.34 -18.09
N ASP A 70 -10.99 11.16 -17.41
CA ASP A 70 -9.82 11.88 -17.96
C ASP A 70 -8.56 11.00 -18.13
N VAL A 71 -8.62 9.73 -17.71
CA VAL A 71 -7.52 8.76 -17.84
C VAL A 71 -7.81 7.83 -19.03
N GLU A 72 -6.90 7.84 -20.00
CA GLU A 72 -6.96 6.93 -21.15
C GLU A 72 -6.33 5.58 -20.80
N PHE A 73 -7.04 4.50 -21.08
CA PHE A 73 -6.57 3.13 -20.86
C PHE A 73 -6.07 2.56 -22.20
N VAL A 74 -4.81 2.14 -22.28
CA VAL A 74 -4.23 1.65 -23.54
C VAL A 74 -3.47 0.34 -23.37
N SER A 75 -3.48 -0.47 -24.42
CA SER A 75 -2.59 -1.62 -24.52
C SER A 75 -1.17 -1.19 -24.84
N THR A 76 -0.17 -1.83 -24.22
CA THR A 76 1.25 -1.55 -24.47
C THR A 76 2.03 -2.78 -24.93
N PRO A 77 3.08 -2.61 -25.77
CA PRO A 77 4.05 -3.67 -26.06
C PRO A 77 4.95 -3.98 -24.85
N LEU A 78 4.99 -3.14 -23.81
CA LEU A 78 5.76 -3.39 -22.60
C LEU A 78 5.23 -4.63 -21.87
N GLY A 79 6.15 -5.46 -21.36
CA GLY A 79 5.79 -6.73 -20.70
C GLY A 79 5.27 -7.83 -21.65
N THR A 80 5.35 -7.63 -22.98
CA THR A 80 4.96 -8.65 -23.99
C THR A 80 6.18 -9.23 -24.73
N LEU A 81 5.92 -10.15 -25.67
CA LEU A 81 6.91 -10.69 -26.61
C LEU A 81 7.27 -9.72 -27.76
N ALA A 82 6.72 -8.50 -27.79
CA ALA A 82 7.06 -7.48 -28.77
C ALA A 82 8.57 -7.18 -28.81
N SER A 83 9.04 -6.76 -29.98
CA SER A 83 10.46 -6.51 -30.22
C SER A 83 11.00 -5.34 -29.38
N ALA A 84 12.31 -5.32 -29.12
CA ALA A 84 12.94 -4.21 -28.39
C ALA A 84 12.75 -2.86 -29.12
N LEU A 85 12.82 -2.85 -30.45
CA LEU A 85 12.63 -1.64 -31.26
C LEU A 85 11.21 -1.10 -31.13
N GLU A 86 10.21 -1.97 -31.19
CA GLU A 86 8.79 -1.60 -31.03
C GLU A 86 8.53 -0.98 -29.65
N LYS A 87 9.05 -1.59 -28.58
CA LYS A 87 8.96 -1.04 -27.21
C LYS A 87 9.63 0.33 -27.10
N LEU A 88 10.79 0.52 -27.72
CA LEU A 88 11.51 1.79 -27.73
C LEU A 88 10.76 2.88 -28.50
N LEU A 89 10.25 2.56 -29.69
CA LEU A 89 9.49 3.52 -30.49
C LEU A 89 8.17 3.91 -29.81
N TRP A 90 7.50 2.96 -29.16
CA TRP A 90 6.28 3.21 -28.41
C TRP A 90 6.54 4.13 -27.21
N THR A 91 7.60 3.88 -26.43
CA THR A 91 7.94 4.75 -25.28
C THR A 91 8.38 6.17 -25.68
N LYS A 92 8.89 6.36 -26.91
CA LYS A 92 9.30 7.68 -27.44
C LYS A 92 8.16 8.70 -27.51
N GLU A 93 6.90 8.25 -27.53
CA GLU A 93 5.73 9.13 -27.65
C GLU A 93 5.42 9.93 -26.39
N TYR A 94 6.02 9.56 -25.25
CA TYR A 94 5.70 10.13 -23.94
C TYR A 94 6.75 11.13 -23.47
N ASP A 95 6.27 12.20 -22.85
CA ASP A 95 7.13 13.14 -22.12
C ASP A 95 7.57 12.50 -20.79
N TYR A 96 6.66 11.81 -20.09
CA TYR A 96 6.98 11.06 -18.88
C TYR A 96 6.53 9.61 -19.00
N LEU A 97 7.40 8.68 -18.60
CA LEU A 97 7.05 7.28 -18.37
C LEU A 97 7.27 6.93 -16.91
N PHE A 98 6.18 6.74 -16.16
CA PHE A 98 6.20 6.22 -14.81
C PHE A 98 5.95 4.71 -14.84
N SER A 99 6.95 3.91 -14.48
CA SER A 99 6.87 2.45 -14.50
C SER A 99 6.96 1.89 -13.09
N VAL A 100 5.95 1.14 -12.66
CA VAL A 100 6.04 0.27 -11.48
C VAL A 100 6.91 -0.93 -11.84
N SER A 101 7.92 -1.24 -11.04
CA SER A 101 8.84 -2.35 -11.28
C SER A 101 8.39 -3.62 -10.55
N ASP A 102 8.46 -4.75 -11.26
CA ASP A 102 8.44 -6.11 -10.70
C ASP A 102 9.86 -6.68 -10.47
N GLY A 103 10.87 -5.80 -10.47
CA GLY A 103 12.29 -6.14 -10.41
C GLY A 103 12.95 -6.21 -11.79
N SER A 104 12.16 -6.18 -12.86
CA SER A 104 12.65 -6.09 -14.24
C SER A 104 12.93 -4.64 -14.67
N LEU A 105 13.82 -4.50 -15.65
CA LEU A 105 14.21 -3.23 -16.28
C LEU A 105 14.16 -3.36 -17.80
N PHE A 106 13.77 -2.27 -18.45
CA PHE A 106 13.77 -2.14 -19.91
C PHE A 106 14.33 -0.78 -20.33
N PHE A 107 14.71 -0.69 -21.60
CA PHE A 107 15.14 0.57 -22.19
C PHE A 107 13.92 1.38 -22.63
N SER A 108 13.98 2.70 -22.48
CA SER A 108 12.90 3.61 -22.86
C SER A 108 13.46 4.83 -23.60
N LEU A 109 12.69 5.34 -24.56
CA LEU A 109 12.96 6.60 -25.26
C LEU A 109 12.03 7.74 -24.81
N ALA A 110 11.21 7.56 -23.77
CA ALA A 110 10.48 8.68 -23.17
C ALA A 110 11.47 9.72 -22.65
N LYS A 111 11.08 11.00 -22.66
CA LYS A 111 12.00 12.09 -22.27
C LYS A 111 12.45 11.98 -20.82
N ASP A 112 11.50 11.68 -19.93
CA ASP A 112 11.75 11.46 -18.51
C ASP A 112 11.19 10.10 -18.07
N ASN A 113 12.08 9.22 -17.60
CA ASN A 113 11.72 7.89 -17.13
C ASN A 113 11.78 7.86 -15.60
N LEU A 114 10.64 7.55 -14.98
CA LEU A 114 10.47 7.43 -13.53
C LEU A 114 10.21 5.95 -13.21
N LEU A 115 11.08 5.35 -12.40
CA LEU A 115 10.93 3.96 -11.97
C LEU A 115 10.46 3.93 -10.52
N HIS A 116 9.25 3.41 -10.29
CA HIS A 116 8.70 3.22 -8.96
C HIS A 116 8.90 1.78 -8.49
N ILE A 117 9.48 1.64 -7.30
CA ILE A 117 9.75 0.34 -6.69
C ILE A 117 9.01 0.29 -5.36
N GLN A 118 8.01 -0.59 -5.29
CA GLN A 118 7.15 -0.76 -4.11
C GLN A 118 7.42 -2.05 -3.34
N ILE A 119 8.23 -2.96 -3.92
CA ILE A 119 8.66 -4.22 -3.30
C ILE A 119 10.16 -4.09 -3.00
N PRO A 120 10.62 -4.46 -1.80
CA PRO A 120 12.03 -4.38 -1.41
C PRO A 120 12.85 -5.52 -2.03
N PHE A 121 13.06 -5.47 -3.35
CA PHE A 121 13.78 -6.52 -4.07
C PHE A 121 15.23 -6.65 -3.63
N GLN A 122 15.68 -7.89 -3.45
CA GLN A 122 17.07 -8.21 -3.17
C GLN A 122 17.88 -8.70 -4.38
N ASN A 123 17.25 -8.75 -5.57
CA ASN A 123 17.97 -9.08 -6.79
C ASN A 123 19.06 -8.03 -7.09
N SER A 124 20.15 -8.47 -7.72
CA SER A 124 21.23 -7.55 -8.11
C SER A 124 21.03 -7.03 -9.55
N GLN A 125 21.33 -5.76 -9.75
CA GLN A 125 21.35 -5.12 -11.08
C GLN A 125 22.79 -4.89 -11.57
N ASN A 126 23.66 -5.88 -11.38
CA ASN A 126 25.11 -5.74 -11.60
C ASN A 126 25.57 -6.02 -13.04
N SER A 127 24.71 -6.59 -13.89
CA SER A 127 25.08 -6.78 -15.30
C SER A 127 25.26 -5.44 -16.01
N LEU A 128 26.17 -5.36 -16.98
CA LEU A 128 26.40 -4.14 -17.76
C LEU A 128 25.10 -3.66 -18.43
N VAL A 129 24.29 -4.59 -18.96
CA VAL A 129 22.99 -4.27 -19.57
C VAL A 129 22.01 -3.73 -18.54
N SER A 130 21.93 -4.32 -17.35
CA SER A 130 21.08 -3.81 -16.27
C SER A 130 21.50 -2.42 -15.83
N ARG A 131 22.81 -2.17 -15.68
CA ARG A 131 23.35 -0.85 -15.31
C ARG A 131 23.03 0.21 -16.36
N LEU A 132 23.18 -0.13 -17.65
CA LEU A 132 22.81 0.75 -18.75
C LEU A 132 21.32 1.07 -18.74
N LYS A 133 20.44 0.06 -18.59
CA LYS A 133 19.00 0.28 -18.44
C LYS A 133 18.71 1.19 -17.26
N LEU A 134 19.23 0.85 -16.08
CA LEU A 134 19.00 1.57 -14.83
C LEU A 134 19.41 3.05 -14.92
N SER A 135 20.48 3.37 -15.66
CA SER A 135 20.93 4.74 -15.87
C SER A 135 19.92 5.65 -16.57
N GLN A 136 18.94 5.09 -17.29
CA GLN A 136 17.87 5.86 -17.93
C GLN A 136 16.75 6.25 -16.95
N TRP A 137 16.71 5.67 -15.75
CA TRP A 137 15.58 5.78 -14.83
C TRP A 137 15.91 6.63 -13.59
N LYS A 138 15.00 7.54 -13.24
CA LYS A 138 14.98 8.21 -11.94
C LYS A 138 14.17 7.35 -10.96
N ILE A 139 14.82 6.84 -9.92
CA ILE A 139 14.25 5.83 -9.03
C ILE A 139 13.48 6.52 -7.89
N ASN A 140 12.29 6.01 -7.60
CA ASN A 140 11.53 6.34 -6.41
C ASN A 140 10.93 5.10 -5.74
N THR A 141 10.68 5.17 -4.44
CA THR A 141 10.12 4.07 -3.63
C THR A 141 8.94 4.52 -2.78
N ASN A 142 8.10 3.57 -2.38
CA ASN A 142 6.95 3.81 -1.50
C ASN A 142 7.32 4.14 -0.04
N SER A 143 8.52 3.80 0.40
CA SER A 143 8.98 3.98 1.78
C SER A 143 10.51 4.09 1.87
N GLU A 144 11.00 4.61 3.00
CA GLU A 144 12.42 4.59 3.39
C GLU A 144 12.89 3.15 3.63
N PHE A 145 12.02 2.25 4.10
CA PHE A 145 12.34 0.82 4.20
C PHE A 145 12.71 0.21 2.84
N THR A 146 11.83 0.37 1.85
CA THR A 146 12.09 -0.13 0.49
C THR A 146 13.32 0.55 -0.11
N LYS A 147 13.50 1.87 0.10
CA LYS A 147 14.70 2.61 -0.33
C LYS A 147 15.98 2.02 0.24
N LYS A 148 16.03 1.71 1.55
CA LYS A 148 17.21 1.13 2.19
C LYS A 148 17.59 -0.22 1.56
N VAL A 149 16.61 -1.08 1.31
CA VAL A 149 16.84 -2.39 0.69
C VAL A 149 17.33 -2.21 -0.75
N ILE A 150 16.65 -1.41 -1.57
CA ILE A 150 17.03 -1.19 -2.98
C ILE A 150 18.39 -0.52 -3.09
N ALA A 151 18.69 0.49 -2.27
CA ALA A 151 19.99 1.16 -2.30
C ALA A 151 21.14 0.18 -2.09
N LYS A 152 20.97 -0.73 -1.12
CA LYS A 152 21.94 -1.80 -0.82
C LYS A 152 22.00 -2.83 -1.95
N SER A 153 20.86 -3.38 -2.38
CA SER A 153 20.81 -4.50 -3.32
C SER A 153 21.15 -4.13 -4.76
N TRP A 154 20.79 -2.92 -5.19
CA TRP A 154 21.03 -2.45 -6.57
C TRP A 154 22.28 -1.56 -6.67
N GLY A 155 22.87 -1.16 -5.53
CA GLY A 155 24.06 -0.31 -5.49
C GLY A 155 23.80 1.05 -6.16
N VAL A 156 22.74 1.72 -5.70
CA VAL A 156 22.31 3.06 -6.13
C VAL A 156 22.01 3.93 -4.91
N ASP A 157 22.25 5.22 -5.03
CA ASP A 157 22.13 6.20 -3.94
C ASP A 157 21.02 7.23 -4.18
N LYS A 158 20.78 7.60 -5.44
CA LYS A 158 19.76 8.56 -5.86
C LYS A 158 18.37 7.92 -5.93
N ILE A 159 17.73 7.75 -4.77
CA ILE A 159 16.36 7.26 -4.64
C ILE A 159 15.50 8.28 -3.88
N THR A 160 14.38 8.68 -4.49
CA THR A 160 13.37 9.54 -3.84
C THR A 160 12.30 8.71 -3.14
N VAL A 161 11.91 9.05 -1.92
CA VAL A 161 10.75 8.39 -1.26
C VAL A 161 9.47 9.13 -1.61
N PHE A 162 8.59 8.44 -2.33
CA PHE A 162 7.26 8.88 -2.73
C PHE A 162 6.21 7.97 -2.10
N ASN A 163 5.74 8.35 -0.92
CA ASN A 163 4.81 7.54 -0.14
C ASN A 163 3.42 7.47 -0.81
N PRO A 164 2.70 6.34 -0.67
CA PRO A 164 1.30 6.24 -1.04
C PRO A 164 0.42 7.29 -0.33
N MET A 165 -0.63 7.72 -1.01
CA MET A 165 -1.62 8.65 -0.46
C MET A 165 -2.66 7.91 0.38
N VAL A 166 -3.12 8.57 1.44
CA VAL A 166 -4.38 8.25 2.11
C VAL A 166 -5.29 9.47 2.03
N ALA A 167 -6.54 9.26 1.61
CA ALA A 167 -7.56 10.30 1.61
C ALA A 167 -8.06 10.49 3.04
N VAL A 168 -7.28 11.21 3.85
CA VAL A 168 -7.53 11.41 5.29
C VAL A 168 -8.91 12.05 5.54
N GLU A 169 -9.33 12.93 4.63
CA GLU A 169 -10.62 13.63 4.69
C GLU A 169 -11.83 12.72 4.45
N ASP A 170 -11.64 11.51 3.93
CA ASP A 170 -12.72 10.54 3.76
C ASP A 170 -13.16 9.89 5.08
N PHE A 171 -12.38 10.09 6.15
CA PHE A 171 -12.66 9.52 7.46
C PHE A 171 -13.21 10.58 8.41
N ASN A 172 -14.38 10.28 8.98
CA ASN A 172 -14.99 11.07 10.03
C ASN A 172 -15.10 10.22 11.31
N PRO A 173 -14.11 10.31 12.24
CA PRO A 173 -14.09 9.48 13.43
C PRO A 173 -15.42 9.49 14.19
N LYS A 174 -15.98 8.29 14.40
CA LYS A 174 -17.22 8.09 15.14
C LYS A 174 -16.92 7.77 16.60
N LYS A 175 -17.99 7.66 17.40
CA LYS A 175 -17.87 7.09 18.74
C LYS A 175 -17.21 5.71 18.64
N LYS A 176 -16.09 5.54 19.35
CA LYS A 176 -15.31 4.32 19.31
C LYS A 176 -16.05 3.16 20.00
N GLU A 177 -16.06 2.02 19.33
CA GLU A 177 -16.57 0.74 19.79
C GLU A 177 -15.40 -0.14 20.25
N LYS A 178 -15.67 -1.15 21.08
CA LYS A 178 -14.68 -2.11 21.59
C LYS A 178 -14.26 -3.13 20.51
N ILE A 179 -13.74 -2.60 19.41
CA ILE A 179 -13.30 -3.31 18.22
C ILE A 179 -11.78 -3.19 18.11
N ILE A 180 -11.13 -4.33 17.92
CA ILE A 180 -9.78 -4.44 17.38
C ILE A 180 -9.94 -4.80 15.89
N LEU A 181 -9.45 -3.95 15.00
CA LEU A 181 -9.60 -4.12 13.56
C LEU A 181 -8.28 -4.56 12.92
N ASN A 182 -8.35 -5.46 11.95
CA ASN A 182 -7.29 -5.69 10.97
C ASN A 182 -7.88 -5.72 9.56
N VAL A 183 -7.16 -5.12 8.61
CA VAL A 183 -7.59 -5.02 7.21
C VAL A 183 -6.48 -5.54 6.31
N GLY A 184 -6.83 -6.50 5.47
CA GLY A 184 -6.02 -7.00 4.36
C GLY A 184 -6.44 -8.39 3.90
N ARG A 185 -6.02 -8.71 2.68
CA ARG A 185 -6.36 -9.96 2.00
C ARG A 185 -5.96 -11.19 2.82
N PHE A 186 -6.76 -12.25 2.73
CA PHE A 186 -6.41 -13.55 3.30
C PHE A 186 -5.57 -14.34 2.28
N PHE A 187 -4.25 -14.30 2.48
CA PHE A 187 -3.26 -15.04 1.69
C PHE A 187 -1.98 -15.28 2.51
N ARG A 188 -1.23 -16.35 2.20
CA ARG A 188 0.00 -16.74 2.94
C ARG A 188 1.31 -16.20 2.38
N GLN A 189 1.28 -15.63 1.18
CA GLN A 189 2.49 -15.27 0.45
C GLN A 189 2.99 -13.87 0.83
N LEU A 190 4.26 -13.58 0.55
CA LEU A 190 4.85 -12.24 0.63
C LEU A 190 4.49 -11.49 1.94
N HIS A 191 3.92 -10.29 1.81
CA HIS A 191 3.53 -9.36 2.85
C HIS A 191 2.15 -9.69 3.46
N SER A 192 1.85 -10.97 3.68
CA SER A 192 0.63 -11.42 4.36
C SER A 192 0.40 -10.65 5.66
N LYS A 193 -0.85 -10.29 5.98
CA LYS A 193 -1.17 -9.58 7.24
C LYS A 193 -1.02 -10.45 8.49
N ARG A 194 -0.73 -11.74 8.32
CA ARG A 194 -0.56 -12.70 9.41
C ARG A 194 -1.76 -12.71 10.36
N GLN A 195 -2.95 -12.77 9.78
CA GLN A 195 -4.21 -12.86 10.53
C GLN A 195 -4.23 -14.07 11.46
N ASP A 196 -3.52 -15.15 11.10
CA ASP A 196 -3.26 -16.31 11.96
C ASP A 196 -2.59 -15.91 13.29
N VAL A 197 -1.58 -15.06 13.24
CA VAL A 197 -0.85 -14.55 14.43
C VAL A 197 -1.77 -13.65 15.25
N LEU A 198 -2.52 -12.76 14.59
CA LEU A 198 -3.45 -11.87 15.28
C LEU A 198 -4.53 -12.63 16.06
N VAL A 199 -5.03 -13.73 15.50
CA VAL A 199 -5.97 -14.62 16.21
C VAL A 199 -5.29 -15.29 17.42
N ASP A 200 -4.05 -15.74 17.28
CA ASP A 200 -3.30 -16.34 18.38
C ASP A 200 -3.02 -15.32 19.51
N ILE A 201 -2.64 -14.08 19.17
CA ILE A 201 -2.50 -12.95 20.11
C ILE A 201 -3.85 -12.65 20.79
N PHE A 202 -4.95 -12.65 20.05
CA PHE A 202 -6.27 -12.41 20.62
C PHE A 202 -6.70 -13.52 21.60
N ARG A 203 -6.32 -14.78 21.32
CA ARG A 203 -6.51 -15.90 22.24
C ARG A 203 -5.74 -15.67 23.54
N GLU A 204 -4.46 -15.31 23.43
CA GLU A 204 -3.60 -15.01 24.57
C GLU A 204 -4.20 -13.87 25.43
N PHE A 205 -4.65 -12.79 24.79
CA PHE A 205 -5.37 -11.71 25.47
C PHE A 205 -6.63 -12.21 26.18
N SER A 206 -7.43 -13.05 25.53
CA SER A 206 -8.68 -13.58 26.08
C SER A 206 -8.47 -14.50 27.28
N GLU A 207 -7.41 -15.32 27.25
CA GLU A 207 -7.07 -16.25 28.33
C GLU A 207 -6.45 -15.52 29.54
N LYS A 208 -5.57 -14.53 29.29
CA LYS A 208 -4.91 -13.76 30.36
C LYS A 208 -5.83 -12.72 31.00
N PHE A 209 -6.78 -12.16 30.24
CA PHE A 209 -7.64 -11.06 30.68
C PHE A 209 -9.13 -11.28 30.32
N PRO A 210 -9.76 -12.38 30.80
CA PRO A 210 -11.11 -12.76 30.39
C PRO A 210 -12.16 -11.67 30.68
N ASP A 211 -12.02 -10.95 31.79
CA ASP A 211 -12.95 -9.86 32.15
C ASP A 211 -12.89 -8.65 31.23
N LEU A 212 -11.73 -8.39 30.62
CA LEU A 212 -11.61 -7.35 29.61
C LEU A 212 -12.06 -7.89 28.25
N ALA A 213 -11.58 -9.08 27.88
CA ALA A 213 -11.79 -9.63 26.55
C ALA A 213 -13.26 -9.94 26.22
N LYS A 214 -14.09 -10.26 27.23
CA LYS A 214 -15.53 -10.55 27.03
C LYS A 214 -16.31 -9.42 26.34
N ASP A 215 -15.83 -8.19 26.44
CA ASP A 215 -16.47 -7.01 25.84
C ASP A 215 -15.85 -6.60 24.50
N TRP A 216 -14.77 -7.24 24.06
CA TRP A 216 -14.00 -6.85 22.88
C TRP A 216 -14.15 -7.87 21.76
N GLN A 217 -14.17 -7.36 20.52
CA GLN A 217 -14.25 -8.18 19.32
C GLN A 217 -13.06 -7.90 18.41
N LEU A 218 -12.43 -8.96 17.89
CA LEU A 218 -11.48 -8.86 16.77
C LEU A 218 -12.25 -8.94 15.46
N ILE A 219 -12.10 -7.95 14.58
CA ILE A 219 -12.69 -7.95 13.24
C ILE A 219 -11.58 -8.04 12.20
N LEU A 220 -11.63 -9.08 11.37
CA LEU A 220 -10.69 -9.33 10.28
C LEU A 220 -11.40 -9.11 8.95
N VAL A 221 -10.97 -8.08 8.20
CA VAL A 221 -11.60 -7.66 6.95
C VAL A 221 -10.64 -7.87 5.78
N GLY A 222 -11.12 -8.46 4.68
CA GLY A 222 -10.37 -8.53 3.42
C GLY A 222 -10.83 -9.65 2.51
N SER A 223 -10.56 -9.50 1.21
CA SER A 223 -10.88 -10.53 0.21
C SER A 223 -10.10 -11.84 0.46
N VAL A 224 -10.69 -12.95 0.05
CA VAL A 224 -10.10 -14.29 0.20
C VAL A 224 -9.44 -14.72 -1.10
N GLU A 225 -8.10 -14.70 -1.14
CA GLU A 225 -7.31 -15.24 -2.26
C GLU A 225 -6.86 -16.68 -2.00
N ASP A 226 -6.63 -17.03 -0.74
CA ASP A 226 -6.23 -18.37 -0.28
C ASP A 226 -7.33 -18.93 0.65
N LYS A 227 -8.17 -19.83 0.11
CA LYS A 227 -9.31 -20.41 0.84
C LYS A 227 -8.85 -21.31 1.98
N GLU A 228 -7.74 -22.00 1.82
CA GLU A 228 -7.13 -22.89 2.80
C GLU A 228 -6.61 -22.08 4.00
N TYR A 229 -5.92 -20.98 3.76
CA TYR A 229 -5.51 -20.02 4.80
C TYR A 229 -6.70 -19.44 5.54
N PHE A 230 -7.70 -18.95 4.82
CA PHE A 230 -8.90 -18.41 5.44
C PHE A 230 -9.60 -19.43 6.35
N SER A 231 -9.69 -20.69 5.90
CA SER A 231 -10.22 -21.80 6.70
C SER A 231 -9.37 -22.09 7.94
N GLU A 232 -8.04 -22.06 7.83
CA GLU A 232 -7.14 -22.22 8.98
C GLU A 232 -7.33 -21.11 10.02
N VAL A 233 -7.35 -19.84 9.59
CA VAL A 233 -7.55 -18.71 10.50
C VAL A 233 -8.91 -18.79 11.19
N LYS A 234 -9.98 -19.17 10.47
CA LYS A 234 -11.30 -19.43 11.07
C LYS A 234 -11.28 -20.55 12.11
N LYS A 235 -10.58 -21.65 11.84
CA LYS A 235 -10.42 -22.76 12.80
C LYS A 235 -9.66 -22.30 14.06
N LYS A 236 -8.58 -21.53 13.90
CA LYS A 236 -7.85 -20.93 15.03
C LYS A 236 -8.78 -20.01 15.86
N ALA A 237 -9.67 -19.28 15.21
CA ALA A 237 -10.58 -18.36 15.89
C ALA A 237 -11.77 -19.04 16.59
N ALA A 238 -11.88 -20.37 16.55
CA ALA A 238 -13.01 -21.08 17.16
C ALA A 238 -13.14 -20.75 18.65
N LYS A 239 -14.37 -20.42 19.08
CA LYS A 239 -14.73 -20.01 20.46
C LYS A 239 -14.17 -18.66 20.92
N LEU A 240 -13.56 -17.88 20.04
CA LEU A 240 -13.15 -16.50 20.32
C LEU A 240 -14.16 -15.52 19.69
N PRO A 241 -14.35 -14.32 20.26
CA PRO A 241 -15.15 -13.26 19.64
C PRO A 241 -14.40 -12.64 18.46
N VAL A 242 -14.27 -13.39 17.37
CA VAL A 242 -13.64 -12.96 16.10
C VAL A 242 -14.68 -12.94 14.99
N LYS A 243 -14.81 -11.81 14.30
CA LYS A 243 -15.67 -11.65 13.11
C LYS A 243 -14.81 -11.58 11.85
N PHE A 244 -15.25 -12.29 10.83
CA PHE A 244 -14.64 -12.29 9.50
C PHE A 244 -15.56 -11.56 8.52
N ILE A 245 -15.01 -10.62 7.76
CA ILE A 245 -15.73 -9.90 6.70
C ILE A 245 -14.91 -10.06 5.41
N SER A 246 -15.34 -10.97 4.54
CA SER A 246 -14.62 -11.30 3.30
C SER A 246 -15.10 -10.51 2.08
N GLU A 247 -16.27 -9.90 2.19
CA GLU A 247 -16.89 -9.02 1.20
C GLU A 247 -17.30 -7.77 1.97
N CYS A 248 -16.70 -6.64 1.62
CA CYS A 248 -16.90 -5.37 2.30
C CYS A 248 -16.83 -4.30 1.23
N ASP A 249 -17.88 -3.50 1.09
CA ASP A 249 -17.81 -2.32 0.24
C ASP A 249 -17.00 -1.21 0.94
N ARG A 250 -16.74 -0.14 0.19
CA ARG A 250 -15.91 0.97 0.65
C ARG A 250 -16.52 1.69 1.86
N ASP A 251 -17.83 1.88 1.87
CA ASP A 251 -18.52 2.65 2.92
C ASP A 251 -18.58 1.85 4.23
N GLU A 252 -18.81 0.54 4.14
CA GLU A 252 -18.72 -0.37 5.29
C GLU A 252 -17.28 -0.40 5.83
N LEU A 253 -16.26 -0.47 4.96
CA LEU A 253 -14.86 -0.48 5.37
C LEU A 253 -14.47 0.82 6.10
N ILE A 254 -14.85 1.98 5.56
CA ILE A 254 -14.64 3.29 6.22
C ILE A 254 -15.34 3.30 7.58
N SER A 255 -16.60 2.88 7.64
CA SER A 255 -17.37 2.82 8.89
C SER A 255 -16.72 1.90 9.94
N LEU A 256 -16.09 0.79 9.52
CA LEU A 256 -15.35 -0.09 10.42
C LEU A 256 -14.12 0.61 11.00
N TYR A 257 -13.32 1.30 10.18
CA TYR A 257 -12.19 2.09 10.66
C TYR A 257 -12.64 3.20 11.63
N GLU A 258 -13.69 3.94 11.30
CA GLU A 258 -14.21 5.06 12.10
C GLU A 258 -14.69 4.62 13.48
N ARG A 259 -15.26 3.41 13.59
CA ARG A 259 -15.77 2.86 14.86
C ARG A 259 -14.71 2.07 15.63
N ALA A 260 -13.68 1.54 14.99
CA ALA A 260 -12.66 0.76 15.67
C ALA A 260 -11.85 1.61 16.66
N SER A 261 -11.68 1.10 17.89
CA SER A 261 -10.82 1.72 18.91
C SER A 261 -9.34 1.44 18.64
N ILE A 262 -9.01 0.20 18.27
CA ILE A 262 -7.64 -0.29 18.11
C ILE A 262 -7.51 -0.92 16.73
N TYR A 263 -6.36 -0.74 16.09
CA TYR A 263 -5.99 -1.43 14.86
C TYR A 263 -4.77 -2.31 15.11
N TRP A 264 -4.82 -3.58 14.72
CA TRP A 264 -3.71 -4.52 14.84
C TRP A 264 -3.10 -4.84 13.48
N HIS A 265 -1.79 -5.05 13.48
CA HIS A 265 -1.05 -5.48 12.30
C HIS A 265 0.18 -6.31 12.67
N ALA A 266 0.41 -7.41 11.92
CA ALA A 266 1.45 -8.41 12.21
C ALA A 266 2.27 -8.85 10.98
N THR A 267 2.22 -8.14 9.86
CA THR A 267 3.03 -8.52 8.67
C THR A 267 4.52 -8.54 9.02
N GLY A 268 5.20 -9.61 8.64
CA GLY A 268 6.63 -9.83 8.95
C GLY A 268 6.89 -10.53 10.28
N PHE A 269 5.88 -10.76 11.13
CA PHE A 269 6.09 -11.46 12.40
C PHE A 269 6.68 -12.86 12.17
N GLY A 270 7.79 -13.19 12.84
CA GLY A 270 8.48 -14.46 12.69
C GLY A 270 9.24 -14.66 11.37
N ALA A 271 9.30 -13.64 10.50
CA ALA A 271 10.20 -13.64 9.35
C ALA A 271 11.51 -12.92 9.71
N ASP A 272 12.63 -13.39 9.16
CA ASP A 272 13.84 -12.59 9.11
C ASP A 272 13.66 -11.52 8.02
N VAL A 273 13.54 -10.26 8.44
CA VAL A 273 13.27 -9.13 7.54
C VAL A 273 14.52 -8.69 6.79
N GLU A 274 15.72 -9.02 7.28
CA GLU A 274 16.96 -8.74 6.56
C GLU A 274 17.17 -9.77 5.44
N GLU A 275 16.80 -11.04 5.66
CA GLU A 275 16.86 -12.10 4.64
C GLU A 275 15.64 -12.17 3.71
N SER A 276 14.46 -11.75 4.17
CA SER A 276 13.19 -11.78 3.40
C SER A 276 12.39 -10.49 3.59
N PRO A 277 12.93 -9.33 3.17
CA PRO A 277 12.27 -8.03 3.37
C PRO A 277 10.91 -7.94 2.68
N GLU A 278 10.67 -8.73 1.62
CA GLU A 278 9.39 -8.80 0.93
C GLU A 278 8.25 -9.37 1.79
N LYS A 279 8.58 -10.06 2.89
CA LYS A 279 7.62 -10.56 3.88
C LYS A 279 7.23 -9.53 4.94
N ALA A 280 7.96 -8.43 5.05
CA ALA A 280 7.59 -7.32 5.91
C ALA A 280 6.50 -6.45 5.26
N GLU A 281 5.89 -5.57 6.05
CA GLU A 281 5.02 -4.53 5.49
C GLU A 281 5.88 -3.51 4.77
N HIS A 282 5.66 -3.30 3.47
CA HIS A 282 6.53 -2.42 2.69
C HIS A 282 6.30 -0.95 3.02
N PHE A 283 5.05 -0.57 3.35
CA PHE A 283 4.70 0.77 3.80
C PHE A 283 3.71 0.74 4.98
N GLY A 284 2.45 0.35 4.74
CA GLY A 284 1.40 0.33 5.77
C GLY A 284 0.20 1.25 5.51
N ILE A 285 -0.34 1.27 4.28
CA ILE A 285 -1.51 2.10 3.92
C ILE A 285 -2.68 1.89 4.89
N THR A 286 -3.01 0.63 5.20
CA THR A 286 -4.11 0.29 6.11
C THR A 286 -3.87 0.75 7.56
N THR A 287 -2.61 0.93 7.96
CA THR A 287 -2.27 1.52 9.26
C THR A 287 -2.52 3.03 9.23
N VAL A 288 -2.12 3.71 8.15
CA VAL A 288 -2.41 5.14 7.96
C VAL A 288 -3.91 5.40 7.87
N GLU A 289 -4.69 4.55 7.21
CA GLU A 289 -6.16 4.62 7.17
C GLU A 289 -6.78 4.47 8.56
N ALA A 290 -6.31 3.51 9.36
CA ALA A 290 -6.73 3.37 10.76
C ALA A 290 -6.42 4.61 11.59
N MET A 291 -5.22 5.17 11.43
CA MET A 291 -4.80 6.40 12.10
C MET A 291 -5.65 7.60 11.69
N ALA A 292 -5.95 7.76 10.39
CA ALA A 292 -6.82 8.81 9.87
C ALA A 292 -8.23 8.74 10.49
N ALA A 293 -8.76 7.53 10.64
CA ALA A 293 -10.02 7.27 11.31
C ALA A 293 -9.96 7.35 12.85
N GLY A 294 -8.78 7.58 13.43
CA GLY A 294 -8.57 7.67 14.87
C GLY A 294 -8.58 6.32 15.62
N ALA A 295 -8.44 5.20 14.93
CA ALA A 295 -8.15 3.92 15.57
C ALA A 295 -6.67 3.88 15.95
N ILE A 296 -6.35 3.49 17.19
CA ILE A 296 -4.97 3.48 17.68
C ILE A 296 -4.24 2.27 17.11
N PRO A 297 -3.20 2.44 16.27
CA PRO A 297 -2.48 1.33 15.69
C PRO A 297 -1.59 0.66 16.74
N ILE A 298 -1.57 -0.67 16.81
CA ILE A 298 -0.58 -1.47 17.54
C ILE A 298 0.01 -2.44 16.51
N VAL A 299 1.21 -2.12 16.04
CA VAL A 299 1.75 -2.70 14.80
C VAL A 299 3.12 -3.31 15.00
N TYR A 300 3.39 -4.42 14.29
CA TYR A 300 4.65 -5.12 14.42
C TYR A 300 5.82 -4.24 13.93
N ALA A 301 6.92 -4.25 14.69
CA ALA A 301 8.08 -3.38 14.49
C ALA A 301 8.98 -3.81 13.31
N ALA A 302 8.41 -3.91 12.11
CA ALA A 302 9.11 -4.31 10.91
C ALA A 302 8.73 -3.50 9.67
N GLY A 303 9.63 -3.49 8.68
CA GLY A 303 9.37 -2.87 7.39
C GLY A 303 9.11 -1.37 7.47
N GLY A 304 8.06 -0.90 6.80
CA GLY A 304 7.64 0.50 6.76
C GLY A 304 6.86 0.97 8.01
N GLN A 305 6.45 0.07 8.91
CA GLN A 305 5.63 0.45 10.08
C GLN A 305 6.30 1.48 11.01
N PRO A 306 7.62 1.36 11.34
CA PRO A 306 8.31 2.39 12.12
C PRO A 306 8.35 3.76 11.43
N GLU A 307 8.44 3.80 10.09
CA GLU A 307 8.36 5.05 9.33
C GLU A 307 6.95 5.65 9.41
N VAL A 308 5.91 4.84 9.26
CA VAL A 308 4.51 5.29 9.33
C VAL A 308 4.21 5.94 10.68
N LEU A 309 4.59 5.30 11.79
CA LEU A 309 4.36 5.84 13.12
C LEU A 309 5.28 7.03 13.44
N GLY A 310 6.55 6.96 13.05
CA GLY A 310 7.56 7.95 13.42
C GLY A 310 7.88 7.94 14.93
N ASN A 311 8.79 8.81 15.34
CA ASN A 311 9.32 8.82 16.71
C ASN A 311 8.27 9.12 17.78
N SER A 312 7.26 9.95 17.47
CA SER A 312 6.23 10.36 18.44
C SER A 312 5.25 9.25 18.79
N LEU A 313 5.16 8.20 17.98
CA LEU A 313 4.23 7.09 18.16
C LEU A 313 4.96 5.74 18.25
N SER A 314 6.29 5.73 18.44
CA SER A 314 7.07 4.50 18.49
C SER A 314 6.66 3.58 19.65
N GLU A 315 6.01 4.10 20.69
CA GLU A 315 5.44 3.29 21.78
C GLU A 315 4.33 2.33 21.31
N LEU A 316 3.78 2.54 20.12
CA LEU A 316 2.75 1.69 19.52
C LEU A 316 3.32 0.52 18.69
N LEU A 317 4.64 0.48 18.50
CA LEU A 317 5.34 -0.66 17.90
C LEU A 317 5.45 -1.80 18.92
N TRP A 318 5.34 -3.04 18.45
CA TRP A 318 5.58 -4.25 19.25
C TRP A 318 6.52 -5.23 18.55
N GLY A 319 7.34 -5.94 19.32
CA GLY A 319 8.25 -6.98 18.86
C GLY A 319 7.82 -8.39 19.24
N THR A 320 7.01 -8.56 20.29
CA THR A 320 6.48 -9.88 20.71
C THR A 320 4.97 -9.88 20.92
N SER A 321 4.34 -11.05 20.90
CA SER A 321 2.90 -11.19 21.17
C SER A 321 2.54 -10.64 22.55
N GLU A 322 3.38 -10.86 23.56
CA GLU A 322 3.18 -10.36 24.92
C GLU A 322 3.19 -8.82 24.96
N GLU A 323 4.07 -8.18 24.18
CA GLU A 323 4.08 -6.72 24.07
C GLU A 323 2.81 -6.19 23.40
N CYS A 324 2.32 -6.87 22.35
CA CYS A 324 1.07 -6.53 21.69
C CYS A 324 -0.12 -6.63 22.68
N VAL A 325 -0.21 -7.73 23.45
CA VAL A 325 -1.24 -7.89 24.49
C VAL A 325 -1.11 -6.83 25.56
N LYS A 326 0.11 -6.57 26.07
CA LYS A 326 0.35 -5.56 27.12
C LYS A 326 -0.11 -4.17 26.68
N LYS A 327 0.29 -3.72 25.48
CA LYS A 327 -0.12 -2.42 24.92
C LYS A 327 -1.62 -2.34 24.70
N THR A 328 -2.22 -3.43 24.22
CA THR A 328 -3.67 -3.52 24.05
C THR A 328 -4.38 -3.35 25.39
N VAL A 329 -3.99 -4.10 26.42
CA VAL A 329 -4.59 -4.01 27.77
C VAL A 329 -4.41 -2.62 28.38
N GLU A 330 -3.24 -2.01 28.21
CA GLU A 330 -2.98 -0.64 28.66
C GLU A 330 -3.96 0.34 28.02
N LEU A 331 -4.11 0.28 26.69
CA LEU A 331 -5.05 1.13 25.98
C LEU A 331 -6.50 0.84 26.35
N ILE A 332 -6.90 -0.41 26.55
CA ILE A 332 -8.26 -0.79 26.99
C ILE A 332 -8.59 -0.16 28.35
N LYS A 333 -7.64 -0.19 29.30
CA LYS A 333 -7.84 0.31 30.67
C LYS A 333 -7.80 1.83 30.80
N HIS A 334 -7.11 2.53 29.89
CA HIS A 334 -6.88 3.98 30.00
C HIS A 334 -7.50 4.72 28.81
N GLU A 335 -8.78 5.07 28.93
CA GLU A 335 -9.51 5.81 27.89
C GLU A 335 -8.86 7.17 27.59
N ALA A 336 -8.45 7.92 28.62
CA ALA A 336 -7.75 9.19 28.43
C ALA A 336 -6.48 9.06 27.58
N LYS A 337 -5.70 7.99 27.77
CA LYS A 337 -4.51 7.72 26.93
C LYS A 337 -4.91 7.45 25.47
N ARG A 338 -6.02 6.73 25.23
CA ARG A 338 -6.52 6.51 23.87
C ARG A 338 -6.95 7.82 23.23
N ASP A 339 -7.60 8.71 23.96
CA ASP A 339 -8.05 10.01 23.45
C ASP A 339 -6.87 10.92 23.10
N GLU A 340 -5.83 10.96 23.94
CA GLU A 340 -4.58 11.66 23.64
C GLU A 340 -3.90 11.10 22.38
N LEU A 341 -3.76 9.77 22.30
CA LEU A 341 -3.17 9.11 21.14
C LEU A 341 -4.01 9.30 19.88
N ASN A 342 -5.34 9.37 19.99
CA ASN A 342 -6.24 9.58 18.86
C ASN A 342 -5.89 10.87 18.11
N VAL A 343 -5.64 11.97 18.84
CA VAL A 343 -5.22 13.25 18.26
C VAL A 343 -3.89 13.07 17.52
N LEU A 344 -2.89 12.46 18.18
CA LEU A 344 -1.55 12.29 17.62
C LEU A 344 -1.53 11.40 16.37
N VAL A 345 -2.28 10.30 16.36
CA VAL A 345 -2.32 9.39 15.20
C VAL A 345 -2.99 10.06 14.00
N ARG A 346 -4.04 10.86 14.23
CA ARG A 346 -4.71 11.62 13.16
C ARG A 346 -3.82 12.69 12.59
N GLU A 347 -3.16 13.48 13.45
CA GLU A 347 -2.16 14.46 13.02
C GLU A 347 -1.04 13.81 12.20
N ARG A 348 -0.56 12.64 12.63
CA ARG A 348 0.45 11.88 11.88
C ARG A 348 -0.08 11.41 10.52
N ALA A 349 -1.33 10.97 10.42
CA ALA A 349 -1.92 10.51 9.17
C ALA A 349 -1.94 11.60 8.08
N HIS A 350 -2.14 12.88 8.45
CA HIS A 350 -2.08 14.00 7.50
C HIS A 350 -0.73 14.15 6.79
N ALA A 351 0.38 13.63 7.34
CA ALA A 351 1.67 13.59 6.66
C ALA A 351 1.65 12.73 5.38
N PHE A 352 0.65 11.85 5.24
CA PHE A 352 0.40 10.98 4.09
C PHE A 352 -0.89 11.38 3.34
N GLY A 353 -1.46 12.54 3.66
CA GLY A 353 -2.64 13.10 3.02
C GLY A 353 -2.33 13.69 1.63
N GLU A 354 -3.40 14.03 0.91
CA GLU A 354 -3.36 14.53 -0.48
C GLU A 354 -2.40 15.71 -0.67
N LYS A 355 -2.44 16.71 0.22
CA LYS A 355 -1.54 17.88 0.14
C LYS A 355 -0.05 17.48 0.08
N HIS A 356 0.37 16.52 0.90
CA HIS A 356 1.75 16.05 0.94
C HIS A 356 2.10 15.20 -0.29
N PHE A 357 1.14 14.37 -0.73
CA PHE A 357 1.26 13.56 -1.94
C PHE A 357 1.43 14.43 -3.18
N VAL A 358 0.54 15.39 -3.42
CA VAL A 358 0.58 16.31 -4.58
C VAL A 358 1.88 17.11 -4.60
N ARG A 359 2.37 17.58 -3.44
CA ARG A 359 3.66 18.27 -3.37
C ARG A 359 4.81 17.37 -3.86
N LYS A 360 4.87 16.11 -3.41
CA LYS A 360 5.90 15.16 -3.84
C LYS A 360 5.73 14.76 -5.33
N LEU A 361 4.48 14.61 -5.79
CA LEU A 361 4.15 14.33 -7.17
C LEU A 361 4.66 15.45 -8.09
N ASN A 362 4.37 16.71 -7.76
CA ASN A 362 4.83 17.86 -8.53
C ASN A 362 6.35 17.95 -8.59
N MET A 363 7.05 17.68 -7.49
CA MET A 363 8.52 17.58 -7.50
C MET A 363 9.03 16.46 -8.42
N LEU A 364 8.37 15.29 -8.41
CA LEU A 364 8.79 14.12 -9.19
C LEU A 364 8.61 14.34 -10.70
N PHE A 365 7.51 14.98 -11.09
CA PHE A 365 7.19 15.31 -12.48
C PHE A 365 7.72 16.69 -12.91
N GLY A 366 8.35 17.46 -12.03
CA GLY A 366 8.85 18.80 -12.34
C GLY A 366 7.74 19.81 -12.66
N VAL A 367 6.55 19.63 -12.11
CA VAL A 367 5.43 20.57 -12.22
C VAL A 367 5.74 21.77 -11.33
N THR A 368 5.88 22.95 -11.93
CA THR A 368 6.00 24.21 -11.19
C THR A 368 4.58 24.68 -10.86
N ASN A 369 4.31 24.92 -9.57
CA ASN A 369 3.09 25.62 -9.19
C ASN A 369 3.31 27.09 -9.59
N GLU A 370 2.55 27.58 -10.57
CA GLU A 370 2.41 29.03 -10.80
C GLU A 370 1.71 29.69 -9.61
#